data_AF-A0A7T5R7L9-F1
#
_entry.id   AF-A0A7T5R7L9-F1
#
_cell.length_a   1.000
_cell.length_b   1.000
_cell.length_c   1.000
_cell.angle_alpha   90.00
_cell.angle_beta   90.00
_cell.angle_gamma   90.00
#
_symmetry.space_group_name_H-M   'P 1'
#
loop_
_entity.id
_entity.type
_entity.pdbx_description
1 polymer ?
#
loop_
_entity_poly.entity_id
_entity_poly.type
_entity_poly.pdbx_seq_one_letter_code
_entity_poly.pdbx_strand_id
1 'polypeptide(L)' 'MDNIQEEKPSLWFKIKRFTKECIRVFKITKKPTKEEYKSIVKVSGIGIAIIGIIGFIIRMIWQILS' A
#
# COMPACT_ATOMS: atom_id res chain seq x y z
N MET A 1 35.44 5.20 40.30
CA MET A 1 34.74 6.16 39.44
C MET A 1 35.00 5.66 38.05
N ASP A 2 34.11 4.79 37.56
CA ASP A 2 34.34 4.04 36.32
C ASP A 2 33.13 4.22 35.44
N ASN A 3 33.20 5.35 34.73
CA ASN A 3 32.62 5.69 33.44
C ASN A 3 31.36 4.89 33.04
N ILE A 4 30.19 5.46 33.40
CA ILE A 4 28.94 5.20 32.68
C ILE A 4 29.16 5.68 31.25
N GLN A 5 29.53 4.74 30.38
CA GLN A 5 29.63 4.94 28.95
C GLN A 5 28.19 5.11 28.44
N GLU A 6 27.76 6.37 28.35
CA GLU A 6 26.54 6.84 27.67
C GLU A 6 26.37 6.07 26.35
N GLU A 7 25.45 5.11 26.36
CA GLU A 7 25.08 4.32 25.20
C GLU A 7 24.42 5.28 24.20
N LYS A 8 25.21 5.77 23.24
CA LYS A 8 24.76 6.68 22.19
C LYS A 8 23.41 6.18 21.67
N PRO A 9 22.32 6.97 21.74
CA PRO A 9 21.01 6.54 21.30
C PRO A 9 21.06 6.32 19.80
N SER A 10 21.48 5.12 19.38
CA SER A 10 21.61 4.79 17.98
C SER A 10 20.19 4.61 17.48
N LEU A 11 19.75 5.54 16.65
CA LEU A 11 18.51 5.48 15.89
C LEU A 11 18.36 4.09 15.22
N TRP A 12 19.48 3.46 14.89
CA TRP A 12 19.61 2.08 14.45
C TRP A 12 19.00 1.04 15.39
N PHE A 13 19.19 1.14 16.71
CA PHE A 13 18.58 0.20 17.66
C PHE A 13 17.04 0.38 17.72
N LYS A 14 16.57 1.63 17.65
CA LYS A 14 15.12 1.92 17.55
C LYS A 14 14.54 1.36 16.25
N ILE A 15 15.14 1.64 15.10
CA ILE A 15 14.68 1.15 13.79
C ILE A 15 14.67 -0.39 13.77
N LYS A 16 15.71 -1.06 14.29
CA LYS A 16 15.73 -2.53 14.38
C LYS A 16 14.55 -3.09 15.17
N ARG A 17 14.19 -2.43 16.27
CA ARG A 17 13.04 -2.82 17.11
C ARG A 17 11.72 -2.54 16.38
N PHE A 18 11.57 -1.37 15.76
CA PHE A 18 10.40 -1.02 14.95
C PHE A 18 10.19 -1.98 13.78
N THR A 19 11.22 -2.28 13.00
CA THR A 19 11.14 -3.26 11.90
C THR A 19 10.70 -4.64 12.40
N LYS A 20 11.19 -5.07 13.56
CA LYS A 20 10.82 -6.36 14.16
C LYS A 20 9.35 -6.40 14.58
N GLU A 21 8.83 -5.31 15.16
CA GLU A 21 7.41 -5.17 15.48
C GLU A 21 6.53 -5.09 14.22
N CYS A 22 6.94 -4.33 13.20
CA CYS A 22 6.23 -4.25 11.92
C CYS A 22 6.12 -5.61 11.23
N ILE A 23 7.19 -6.42 11.25
CA ILE A 23 7.17 -7.79 10.70
C ILE A 23 6.17 -8.68 11.46
N ARG A 24 6.06 -8.52 12.79
CA ARG A 24 5.09 -9.27 13.59
C ARG A 24 3.66 -8.92 13.18
N VAL A 25 3.36 -7.64 13.02
CA VAL A 25 2.05 -7.15 12.57
C VAL A 25 1.76 -7.62 11.14
N PHE A 26 2.73 -7.54 10.23
CA PHE A 26 2.58 -8.01 8.86
C PHE A 26 2.36 -9.53 8.78
N LYS A 27 2.88 -10.29 9.75
CA LYS A 27 2.61 -11.72 9.89
C LYS A 27 1.23 -12.02 10.48
N ILE A 28 0.68 -11.12 11.31
CA ILE A 28 -0.70 -11.18 11.82
C ILE A 28 -1.71 -10.84 10.71
N THR A 29 -1.37 -9.93 9.79
CA THR A 29 -2.26 -9.60 8.68
C THR A 29 -2.44 -10.81 7.77
N LYS A 30 -3.68 -11.23 7.58
CA LYS A 30 -4.05 -12.35 6.73
C LYS A 30 -3.64 -12.06 5.29
N LYS A 31 -2.63 -12.78 4.78
CA LYS A 31 -2.21 -12.67 3.37
C LYS A 31 -3.43 -13.01 2.50
N PRO A 32 -3.86 -12.13 1.59
CA PRO A 32 -5.07 -12.34 0.82
C PRO A 32 -4.96 -13.64 0.04
N THR A 33 -6.02 -14.44 0.09
CA THR A 33 -6.08 -15.71 -0.64
C THR A 33 -6.16 -15.38 -2.14
N LYS A 34 -5.53 -16.19 -3.00
CA LYS A 34 -5.47 -15.91 -4.45
C LYS A 34 -6.87 -15.75 -5.08
N GLU A 35 -7.88 -16.39 -4.50
CA GLU A 35 -9.28 -16.31 -4.92
C GLU A 35 -9.92 -14.97 -4.56
N GLU A 36 -9.76 -14.51 -3.31
CA GLU A 36 -10.24 -13.21 -2.85
C GLU A 36 -9.60 -12.07 -3.66
N TYR A 37 -8.29 -12.18 -3.92
CA TYR A 37 -7.58 -11.22 -4.75
C TYR A 37 -8.15 -11.15 -6.17
N LYS A 38 -8.40 -12.30 -6.80
CA LYS A 38 -9.00 -12.34 -8.15
C LYS A 38 -10.40 -11.73 -8.16
N SER A 39 -11.22 -11.98 -7.13
CA SER A 39 -12.55 -11.39 -7.03
C SER A 39 -12.49 -9.87 -6.89
N ILE A 40 -11.63 -9.35 -6.00
CA ILE A 40 -11.45 -7.91 -5.79
C ILE A 40 -10.93 -7.24 -7.06
N VAL A 41 -9.92 -7.81 -7.71
CA VAL A 41 -9.35 -7.27 -8.96
C VAL A 41 -10.38 -7.29 -10.09
N LYS A 42 -11.20 -8.34 -10.20
CA LYS A 42 -12.24 -8.42 -11.24
C LYS A 42 -13.30 -7.34 -11.04
N VAL A 43 -13.80 -7.20 -9.81
CA VAL A 43 -14.82 -6.18 -9.48
C VAL A 43 -14.26 -4.77 -9.63
N SER A 44 -13.07 -4.51 -9.10
CA SER A 44 -12.42 -3.20 -9.21
C SER A 44 -12.06 -2.85 -10.66
N GLY A 45 -11.58 -3.84 -11.42
CA GLY A 45 -11.25 -3.67 -12.83
C GLY A 45 -12.47 -3.31 -13.68
N ILE A 46 -13.62 -3.94 -13.41
CA ILE A 46 -14.88 -3.58 -14.06
C ILE A 46 -15.29 -2.14 -13.70
N GLY A 47 -15.18 -1.74 -12.43
CA GLY A 47 -15.48 -0.37 -12.01
C GLY A 47 -14.59 0.68 -12.68
N ILE A 48 -13.28 0.45 -12.72
CA ILE A 48 -12.31 1.32 -13.39
C ILE A 48 -12.59 1.40 -14.89
N ALA A 49 -12.90 0.27 -15.54
CA ALA A 49 -13.23 0.24 -16.96
C ALA A 49 -14.48 1.08 -17.27
N ILE A 50 -15.54 0.96 -16.47
CA ILE A 50 -16.78 1.74 -16.65
C ILE A 50 -16.51 3.23 -16.52
N ILE A 51 -15.81 3.65 -15.45
CA ILE A 51 -15.48 5.06 -15.21
C ILE A 51 -14.56 5.59 -16.33
N GLY A 52 -13.58 4.79 -16.76
CA GLY A 52 -12.68 5.11 -17.86
C GLY A 52 -13.40 5.30 -19.19
N ILE A 53 -14.37 4.43 -19.50
CA ILE A 53 -15.19 4.54 -20.72
C ILE A 53 -16.05 5.81 -20.65
N ILE A 54 -16.72 6.07 -19.52
CA ILE A 54 -17.54 7.29 -19.36
C ILE A 54 -16.69 8.55 -19.55
N GLY A 55 -15.53 8.62 -18.89
CA GLY A 55 -14.60 9.73 -19.06
C GLY A 55 -14.06 9.85 -20.49
N PHE A 56 -13.79 8.72 -21.14
CA PHE A 56 -13.36 8.67 -22.54
C PHE A 56 -14.43 9.21 -23.49
N ILE A 57 -15.70 8.83 -23.32
CA ILE A 57 -16.80 9.32 -24.15
C ILE A 57 -16.97 10.83 -24.00
N ILE A 58 -16.93 11.35 -22.77
CA ILE A 58 -17.03 12.80 -22.51
C ILE A 58 -15.89 13.55 -23.21
N ARG A 59 -14.66 13.05 -23.06
CA ARG A 59 -13.47 13.65 -23.69
C ARG A 59 -13.52 13.58 -25.21
N MET A 60 -14.01 12.47 -25.77
CA MET A 60 -14.16 12.25 -27.20
C MET A 60 -15.17 13.23 -27.81
N ILE A 61 -16.32 13.43 -27.17
CA ILE A 61 -17.32 14.42 -27.60
C ILE A 61 -16.74 15.83 -27.56
N TRP A 62 -16.03 16.18 -26.48
CA TRP A 62 -15.36 17.48 -26.36
C TRP A 62 -14.32 17.72 -27.46
N GLN A 63 -13.54 16.70 -27.82
CA GLN A 63 -12.52 16.79 -28.86
C GLN A 63 -13.10 16.89 -30.27
N ILE A 64 -14.31 16.37 -30.51
CA ILE A 64 -14.98 16.44 -31.81
C ILE A 64 -15.73 17.77 -31.98
N LEU A 65 -16.29 18.32 -30.89
CA LEU A 65 -17.01 19.59 -30.90
C LEU A 65 -16.09 20.82 -30.89
N SER A 66 -14.90 20.69 -30.27
CA SER A 66 -13.85 21.72 -30.26
C SER A 66 -12.96 21.63 -31.49
#